data_AF-A0A7X6K7F5-F1
#
_entry.id   AF-A0A7X6K7F5-F1
#
_cell.length_a   1.000
_cell.length_b   1.000
_cell.length_c   1.000
_cell.angle_alpha   90.00
_cell.angle_beta   90.00
_cell.angle_gamma   90.00
#
_symmetry.space_group_name_H-M   'P 1'
#
loop_
_entity.id
_entity.type
_entity.pdbx_description
1 polymer ?
#
loop_
_entity_poly.entity_id
_entity_poly.type
_entity_poly.pdbx_seq_one_letter_code
_entity_poly.pdbx_strand_id
1 'polypeptide(L)' 'MDKRIRDLLVRAEEEMIFIGPDHPSYELLAGLVASVRDAWQEGYEQGRNGGAGTNPYR' A
#
# COMPACT_ATOMS: atom_id res chain seq x y z
N MET A 1 -0.72 -9.93 4.31
CA MET A 1 0.41 -9.10 3.86
C MET A 1 1.62 -9.67 4.54
N ASP A 2 2.74 -9.80 3.82
CA ASP A 2 3.99 -10.23 4.44
C ASP A 2 4.40 -9.27 5.57
N LYS A 3 4.99 -9.80 6.65
CA LYS A 3 5.38 -9.00 7.82
C LYS A 3 6.37 -7.90 7.44
N ARG A 4 7.34 -8.19 6.57
CA ARG A 4 8.34 -7.21 6.12
C ARG A 4 7.69 -6.05 5.37
N ILE A 5 6.67 -6.33 4.56
CA ILE A 5 5.93 -5.27 3.84
C ILE A 5 5.17 -4.39 4.84
N ARG A 6 4.51 -4.99 5.84
CA ARG A 6 3.87 -4.23 6.94
C ARG A 6 4.86 -3.31 7.65
N ASP A 7 6.00 -3.85 8.06
CA ASP A 7 7.02 -3.09 8.79
C ASP A 7 7.58 -1.93 7.93
N LEU A 8 7.75 -2.13 6.62
CA LEU A 8 8.16 -1.08 5.69
C LEU A 8 7.11 0.02 5.53
N LEU A 9 5.82 -0.32 5.46
CA LEU A 9 4.74 0.67 5.39
C LEU A 9 4.64 1.50 6.67
N VAL A 10 4.76 0.86 7.84
CA VAL A 10 4.78 1.57 9.14
C VAL A 10 5.94 2.56 9.16
N ARG A 11 7.14 2.12 8.79
CA ARG A 11 8.29 3.03 8.72
C ARG A 11 8.09 4.16 7.72
N ALA A 12 7.52 3.89 6.55
CA ALA A 12 7.23 4.93 5.56
C ALA A 12 6.27 5.99 6.11
N GLU A 13 5.23 5.59 6.84
CA GLU A 13 4.32 6.51 7.52
C GLU A 13 5.01 7.32 8.63
N GLU A 14 5.92 6.71 9.38
CA GLU A 14 6.74 7.43 10.36
C GLU A 14 7.63 8.48 9.69
N GLU A 15 8.32 8.13 8.60
CA GLU A 15 9.15 9.07 7.83
C GLU A 15 8.30 10.23 7.25
N MET A 16 7.05 9.97 6.85
CA MET A 16 6.11 11.00 6.39
C MET A 16 5.83 12.06 7.47
N ILE A 17 5.83 11.68 8.75
CA ILE A 17 5.69 12.63 9.87
C ILE A 17 6.91 13.57 9.94
N PHE A 18 8.11 13.04 9.68
CA PHE A 18 9.35 13.82 9.76
C PHE A 18 9.55 14.76 8.56
N ILE A 19 9.23 14.31 7.34
CA ILE A 19 9.39 15.15 6.14
C ILE A 19 8.27 16.19 6.00
N GLY A 20 7.05 15.85 6.43
CA GLY A 20 5.88 16.72 6.32
C GLY A 20 5.35 16.89 4.88
N PRO A 21 4.13 17.44 4.74
CA PRO A 21 3.42 17.53 3.46
C PRO A 21 4.08 18.46 2.43
N ASP A 22 4.86 19.45 2.87
CA ASP A 22 5.55 20.38 1.98
C ASP A 22 6.80 19.78 1.33
N HIS A 23 7.21 18.57 1.72
CA HIS A 23 8.38 17.92 1.15
C HIS A 23 8.11 17.44 -0.28
N PRO A 24 9.01 17.68 -1.26
CA PRO A 24 8.78 17.34 -2.67
C PRO A 24 8.43 15.86 -2.95
N SER A 25 8.86 14.95 -2.08
CA SER A 25 8.57 13.52 -2.21
C SER A 25 7.36 13.03 -1.42
N TYR A 26 6.69 13.90 -0.66
CA TYR A 26 5.61 13.50 0.25
C TYR A 26 4.44 12.88 -0.52
N GLU A 27 3.95 13.55 -1.56
CA GLU A 27 2.83 13.04 -2.37
C GLU A 27 3.14 11.69 -3.02
N LEU A 28 4.36 11.53 -3.54
CA LEU A 28 4.80 10.28 -4.15
C LEU A 28 4.85 9.13 -3.12
N LEU A 29 5.40 9.40 -1.93
CA LEU A 29 5.49 8.41 -0.86
C LEU A 29 4.09 8.05 -0.32
N ALA A 30 3.24 9.04 -0.12
CA ALA A 30 1.86 8.86 0.31
C ALA A 30 1.07 8.00 -0.68
N GLY A 31 1.18 8.32 -1.98
CA GLY A 31 0.55 7.57 -3.06
C GLY A 31 1.03 6.11 -3.13
N LEU A 32 2.33 5.88 -2.95
CA LEU A 32 2.90 4.53 -2.91
C LEU A 32 2.37 3.73 -1.71
N VAL A 33 2.39 4.31 -0.51
CA VAL A 33 1.90 3.65 0.71
C VAL A 33 0.42 3.27 0.58
N ALA A 34 -0.41 4.19 0.07
CA ALA A 34 -1.83 3.94 -0.18
C ALA A 34 -2.03 2.81 -1.20
N SER A 35 -1.36 2.89 -2.35
CA SER A 35 -1.51 1.91 -3.44
C SER A 35 -1.14 0.48 -3.00
N VAL A 36 -0.09 0.33 -2.18
CA VAL A 36 0.32 -0.99 -1.67
C VAL A 36 -0.71 -1.55 -0.68
N ARG A 37 -1.34 -0.69 0.14
CA ARG A 37 -2.41 -1.10 1.06
C ARG A 37 -3.65 -1.54 0.29
N ASP A 38 -4.05 -0.76 -0.70
CA ASP A 38 -5.22 -1.04 -1.52
C ASP A 38 -5.04 -2.35 -2.29
N ALA A 39 -3.90 -2.54 -2.97
CA ALA A 39 -3.59 -3.79 -3.67
C ALA A 39 -3.59 -5.01 -2.74
N TRP A 40 -3.12 -4.86 -1.50
CA TRP A 40 -3.18 -5.94 -0.52
C TRP A 40 -4.62 -6.24 -0.09
N GLN A 41 -5.43 -5.21 0.14
CA GLN A 41 -6.83 -5.35 0.51
C GLN A 41 -7.65 -5.99 -0.63
N GLU A 42 -7.48 -5.52 -1.87
CA GLU A 42 -8.08 -6.10 -3.07
C GLU A 42 -7.73 -7.59 -3.22
N GLY A 43 -6.45 -7.95 -3.05
CA GLY A 43 -6.03 -9.35 -3.10
C GLY A 43 -6.63 -10.21 -1.97
N TYR A 44 -6.77 -9.64 -0.77
CA TYR A 44 -7.44 -10.30 0.36
C TYR A 44 -8.93 -10.51 0.08
N GLU A 45 -9.61 -9.50 -0.45
CA GLU A 45 -11.03 -9.56 -0.82
C GLU A 45 -11.28 -10.54 -1.98
N GLN A 46 -10.42 -10.53 -3.01
CA GLN A 46 -10.49 -11.47 -4.13
C GLN A 46 -10.30 -12.93 -3.67
N GLY A 47 -9.36 -13.16 -2.75
CA GLY A 47 -9.14 -14.48 -2.13
C GLY A 47 -10.30 -14.91 -1.23
N ARG A 48 -10.93 -13.97 -0.51
CA ARG A 48 -12.10 -14.20 0.33
C ARG A 48 -13.37 -14.48 -0.47
N ASN A 49 -13.55 -13.81 -1.61
CA ASN A 49 -14.74 -13.91 -2.46
C ASN A 49 -14.68 -15.04 -3.50
N GLY A 50 -13.69 -15.93 -3.44
CA GLY A 50 -13.66 -17.15 -4.26
C GLY A 50 -13.15 -16.97 -5.69
N GLY A 51 -12.21 -16.04 -5.94
CA GLY A 51 -11.28 -16.13 -7.07
C GLY A 51 -11.86 -16.13 -8.49
N ALA A 52 -13.11 -15.68 -8.70
CA ALA A 52 -13.73 -15.60 -10.03
C ALA A 52 -13.72 -14.18 -10.64
N GLY A 53 -12.94 -13.25 -10.07
CA GLY A 53 -12.64 -11.98 -10.72
C GLY A 53 -11.42 -12.13 -11.61
N THR A 54 -11.59 -12.03 -12.94
CA THR A 54 -10.49 -11.92 -13.90
C THR A 54 -9.49 -10.90 -13.40
N ASN A 55 -8.24 -11.32 -13.20
CA ASN A 55 -7.14 -10.41 -12.90
C ASN A 55 -6.98 -9.42 -14.08
N PRO A 56 -7.21 -8.12 -13.88
CA PRO A 56 -7.12 -7.13 -14.97
C PRO A 56 -5.67 -6.82 -15.40
N TYR A 57 -4.68 -7.40 -14.73
CA TYR A 57 -3.26 -7.20 -14.99
C TYR A 57 -2.56 -8.44 -15.60
N ARG A 58 -3.32 -9.36 -16.22
CA ARG A 58 -2.77 -10.55 -16.89
C ARG A 58 -2.61 -10.35 -18.39
#